data_AF-A0A812INY6-F1
#
_entry.id   AF-A0A812INY6-F1
#
_cell.length_a   1.000
_cell.length_b   1.000
_cell.length_c   1.000
_cell.angle_alpha   90.00
_cell.angle_beta   90.00
_cell.angle_gamma   90.00
#
_symmetry.space_group_name_H-M   'P 1'
#
loop_
_entity.id
_entity.type
_entity.pdbx_description
1 polymer ?
#
loop_
_entity_poly.entity_id
_entity_poly.type
_entity_poly.pdbx_seq_one_letter_code
_entity_poly.pdbx_strand_id
1 'polypeptide(L)'
;MRFVPGWDDKAREELAWCGKHSEKPVLCTYGPGYSLGTPYSEIPQGNVPVSMNCANTFDSDGILLIKARELKAPLSEPTKHYFWGAQFSFSSAEVLCEVPYDPQLQMLFFGEEISMAVRLYTHGWDVYAPKENLFFHLWERDYRRVYWKDNRALFASLLKASQCRLHGLLDGKAPGDGRAWPLPGGLRSSGDAFGLGSHRPLETYE
;
A
#
# COMPACT_ATOMS: atom_id res chain seq x y z
N MET A 1 1.30 5.51 14.76
CA MET A 1 1.20 6.68 13.86
C MET A 1 0.77 7.87 14.70
N ARG A 2 1.07 9.08 14.25
CA ARG A 2 0.60 10.30 14.89
C ARG A 2 0.09 11.24 13.82
N PHE A 3 -1.19 11.56 13.86
CA PHE A 3 -1.82 12.36 12.82
C PHE A 3 -1.70 13.85 13.12
N VAL A 4 -1.66 14.68 12.07
CA VAL A 4 -1.78 16.13 12.26
C VAL A 4 -3.19 16.49 12.73
N PRO A 5 -3.39 17.62 13.43
CA PRO A 5 -4.73 18.11 13.73
C PRO A 5 -5.58 18.28 12.45
N GLY A 6 -6.81 17.74 12.46
CA GLY A 6 -7.73 17.79 11.31
C GLY A 6 -7.27 16.98 10.09
N TRP A 7 -6.41 15.96 10.27
CA TRP A 7 -5.91 15.11 9.18
C TRP A 7 -7.01 14.49 8.32
N ASP A 8 -8.16 14.18 8.92
CA ASP A 8 -9.30 13.52 8.30
C ASP A 8 -10.08 14.49 7.41
N ASP A 9 -10.33 15.71 7.88
CA ASP A 9 -10.90 16.76 7.05
C ASP A 9 -9.98 17.13 5.89
N LYS A 10 -8.66 17.22 6.13
CA LYS A 10 -7.65 17.42 5.08
C LYS A 10 -7.66 16.29 4.06
N ALA A 11 -7.64 15.03 4.51
CA ALA A 11 -7.70 13.87 3.63
C ALA A 11 -8.99 13.84 2.80
N ARG A 12 -10.13 14.21 3.39
CA ARG A 12 -11.41 14.30 2.68
C ARG A 12 -11.42 15.42 1.63
N GLU A 13 -10.89 16.59 1.95
CA GLU A 13 -10.75 17.71 1.01
C GLU A 13 -9.89 17.30 -0.18
N GLU A 14 -8.72 16.70 0.09
CA GLU A 14 -7.79 16.28 -0.95
C GLU A 14 -8.33 15.12 -1.78
N LEU A 15 -9.04 14.15 -1.18
CA LEU A 15 -9.67 13.06 -1.91
C LEU A 15 -10.79 13.59 -2.81
N ALA A 16 -11.57 14.58 -2.34
CA ALA A 16 -12.59 15.25 -3.13
C ALA A 16 -11.98 16.04 -4.30
N TRP A 17 -10.79 16.64 -4.11
CA TRP A 17 -10.03 17.21 -5.22
C TRP A 17 -9.63 16.13 -6.23
N CYS A 18 -9.06 15.01 -5.77
CA CYS A 18 -8.68 13.89 -6.64
C CYS A 18 -9.87 13.35 -7.44
N GLY A 19 -11.07 13.32 -6.81
CA GLY A 19 -12.33 12.90 -7.42
C GLY A 19 -12.78 13.73 -8.64
N LYS A 20 -12.21 14.94 -8.82
CA LYS A 20 -12.42 15.76 -10.03
C LYS A 20 -11.54 15.32 -11.21
N HIS A 21 -10.51 14.53 -10.94
CA HIS A 21 -9.49 14.09 -11.90
C HIS A 21 -9.41 12.57 -12.09
N SER A 22 -10.08 11.81 -11.22
CA SER A 22 -10.17 10.35 -11.27
C SER A 22 -11.50 9.92 -10.64
N GLU A 23 -12.17 8.94 -11.26
CA GLU A 23 -13.38 8.34 -10.71
C GLU A 23 -13.09 7.48 -9.47
N LYS A 24 -11.88 6.92 -9.39
CA LYS A 24 -11.46 5.96 -8.36
C LYS A 24 -10.16 6.40 -7.68
N PRO A 25 -10.13 7.54 -6.97
CA PRO A 25 -8.91 8.03 -6.35
C PRO A 25 -8.58 7.29 -5.05
N VAL A 26 -7.29 7.11 -4.80
CA VAL A 26 -6.74 6.65 -3.53
C VAL A 26 -5.66 7.64 -3.09
N LEU A 27 -5.87 8.32 -1.97
CA LEU A 27 -4.78 9.05 -1.33
C LEU A 27 -3.87 8.06 -0.61
N CYS A 28 -2.58 8.14 -0.88
CA CYS A 28 -1.59 7.24 -0.32
C CYS A 28 -0.25 7.93 -0.13
N THR A 29 0.41 7.68 1.00
CA THR A 29 1.78 8.14 1.22
C THR A 29 2.42 7.37 2.37
N TYR A 30 3.74 7.36 2.40
CA TYR A 30 4.45 7.19 3.65
C TYR A 30 4.57 8.53 4.40
N GLY A 31 4.47 8.47 5.71
CA GLY A 31 4.67 9.59 6.61
C GLY A 31 6.13 9.71 7.03
N PRO A 32 6.63 10.94 7.22
CA PRO A 32 7.96 11.20 7.74
C PRO A 32 8.13 10.59 9.14
N GLY A 33 9.40 10.36 9.49
CA GLY A 33 9.79 9.73 10.74
C GLY A 33 9.67 10.65 11.96
N TYR A 34 9.37 10.05 13.11
CA TYR A 34 9.68 10.63 14.42
C TYR A 34 10.43 9.61 15.28
N SER A 35 11.18 10.09 16.28
CA SER A 35 11.97 9.23 17.17
C SER A 35 11.15 8.65 18.31
N LEU A 36 11.53 7.44 18.77
CA LEU A 36 10.90 6.86 19.96
C LEU A 36 11.12 7.79 21.17
N GLY A 37 10.08 7.98 21.96
CA GLY A 37 10.12 8.87 23.13
C GLY A 37 9.81 10.35 22.86
N THR A 38 9.78 10.81 21.60
CA THR A 38 9.34 12.18 21.28
C THR A 38 7.92 12.42 21.80
N PRO A 39 7.62 13.41 22.64
CA PRO A 39 6.26 13.74 23.06
C PRO A 39 5.34 14.08 21.88
N TYR A 40 4.02 13.93 22.03
CA TYR A 40 3.08 14.27 20.96
C TYR A 40 3.09 15.77 20.63
N SER A 41 3.31 16.62 21.65
CA SER A 41 3.41 18.08 21.51
C SER A 41 4.60 18.55 20.68
N GLU A 42 5.62 17.70 20.49
CA GLU A 42 6.85 18.02 19.77
C GLU A 42 6.83 17.53 18.31
N ILE A 43 5.74 16.91 17.88
CA ILE A 43 5.55 16.61 16.46
C ILE A 43 5.45 17.94 15.71
N PRO A 44 6.19 18.11 14.60
CA PRO A 44 6.11 19.31 13.80
C PRO A 44 4.65 19.70 13.49
N GLN A 45 4.27 20.90 13.93
CA GLN A 45 2.98 21.50 13.62
C GLN A 45 3.17 22.37 12.37
N GLY A 46 2.35 22.15 11.34
CA GLY A 46 2.38 22.95 10.10
C GLY A 46 2.64 22.13 8.84
N ASN A 47 2.97 22.83 7.75
CA ASN A 47 3.10 22.26 6.42
C ASN A 47 4.44 21.54 6.26
N VAL A 48 4.51 20.32 6.79
CA VAL A 48 5.64 19.42 6.57
C VAL A 48 5.53 18.82 5.17
N PRO A 49 6.63 18.83 4.38
CA PRO A 49 6.62 18.18 3.08
C PRO A 49 6.16 16.72 3.17
N VAL A 50 5.31 16.33 2.23
CA VAL A 50 4.91 14.94 2.05
C VAL A 50 6.11 14.09 1.59
N SER A 51 6.03 12.76 1.77
CA SER A 51 6.92 11.84 1.07
C SER A 51 6.25 11.29 -0.18
N MET A 52 7.02 11.02 -1.23
CA MET A 52 6.52 10.19 -2.32
C MET A 52 7.01 8.76 -2.19
N ASN A 53 6.11 7.82 -2.48
CA ASN A 53 6.46 6.42 -2.61
C ASN A 53 7.18 6.21 -3.94
N CYS A 54 8.34 5.58 -3.91
CA CYS A 54 9.17 5.35 -5.09
C CYS A 54 9.69 3.91 -5.10
N ALA A 55 9.95 3.39 -6.30
CA ALA A 55 10.75 2.19 -6.48
C ALA A 55 12.10 2.33 -5.77
N ASN A 56 12.52 1.30 -5.06
CA ASN A 56 13.84 1.23 -4.44
C ASN A 56 14.76 0.26 -5.18
N THR A 57 14.56 -1.03 -4.91
CA THR A 57 15.43 -2.12 -5.31
C THR A 57 14.60 -3.40 -5.32
N PHE A 58 15.02 -4.38 -6.10
CA PHE A 58 14.52 -5.75 -5.95
C PHE A 58 15.33 -6.49 -4.88
N ASP A 59 14.67 -7.27 -4.04
CA ASP A 59 15.34 -8.16 -3.10
C ASP A 59 15.84 -9.46 -3.77
N SER A 60 16.39 -10.38 -2.98
CA SER A 60 16.91 -11.67 -3.49
C SER A 60 15.83 -12.60 -4.05
N ASP A 61 14.56 -12.37 -3.71
CA ASP A 61 13.42 -13.10 -4.24
C ASP A 61 12.78 -12.39 -5.44
N GLY A 62 13.32 -11.25 -5.88
CA GLY A 62 12.80 -10.50 -7.02
C GLY A 62 11.56 -9.67 -6.67
N ILE A 63 11.36 -9.30 -5.40
CA ILE A 63 10.26 -8.45 -4.96
C ILE A 63 10.73 -6.99 -4.98
N LEU A 64 9.95 -6.12 -5.64
CA LEU A 64 10.20 -4.68 -5.61
C LEU A 64 9.94 -4.11 -4.22
N LEU A 65 10.98 -3.60 -3.58
CA LEU A 65 10.88 -2.82 -2.36
C LEU A 65 10.50 -1.38 -2.70
N ILE A 66 9.54 -0.83 -1.98
CA ILE A 66 9.10 0.56 -2.10
C ILE A 66 9.71 1.36 -0.94
N LYS A 67 10.06 2.62 -1.22
CA LYS A 67 10.61 3.54 -0.21
C LYS A 67 9.96 4.90 -0.27
N ALA A 68 9.99 5.59 0.87
CA ALA A 68 9.67 7.00 0.96
C ALA A 68 10.82 7.87 0.43
N ARG A 69 10.45 8.96 -0.24
CA ARG A 69 11.31 10.09 -0.56
C ARG A 69 10.65 11.36 -0.07
N GLU A 70 11.17 11.94 1.01
CA GLU A 70 10.70 13.23 1.49
C GLU A 70 10.94 14.30 0.42
N LEU A 71 9.89 15.06 0.11
CA LEU A 71 10.00 16.18 -0.81
C LEU A 71 10.67 17.37 -0.12
N LYS A 72 11.35 18.21 -0.90
CA LYS A 72 11.98 19.44 -0.37
C LYS A 72 10.96 20.52 -0.03
N ALA A 73 9.80 20.47 -0.65
CA ALA A 73 8.72 21.41 -0.47
C ALA A 73 7.36 20.68 -0.58
N PRO A 74 6.31 21.20 0.05
CA PRO A 74 4.94 20.74 -0.16
C PRO A 74 4.54 20.85 -1.63
N LEU A 75 3.58 20.01 -2.04
CA LEU A 75 2.99 20.10 -3.37
C LEU A 75 1.88 21.16 -3.36
N SER A 76 1.59 21.75 -4.51
CA SER A 76 0.46 22.67 -4.64
C SER A 76 -0.89 21.95 -4.57
N GLU A 77 -0.91 20.69 -4.98
CA GLU A 77 -2.10 19.85 -5.10
C GLU A 77 -1.74 18.36 -5.00
N PRO A 78 -2.71 17.48 -4.70
CA PRO A 78 -2.47 16.05 -4.72
C PRO A 78 -1.94 15.60 -6.07
N THR A 79 -0.87 14.81 -6.07
CA THR A 79 -0.16 14.43 -7.30
C THR A 79 -0.27 12.93 -7.54
N LYS A 80 -0.66 12.51 -8.75
CA LYS A 80 -0.69 11.09 -9.12
C LYS A 80 0.70 10.45 -8.93
N HIS A 81 0.74 9.24 -8.37
CA HIS A 81 1.94 8.39 -8.38
C HIS A 81 1.56 6.92 -8.55
N TYR A 82 2.57 6.07 -8.76
CA TYR A 82 2.36 4.67 -9.16
C TYR A 82 2.35 3.70 -7.97
N PHE A 83 3.04 4.03 -6.88
CA PHE A 83 3.30 3.09 -5.79
C PHE A 83 2.34 3.27 -4.62
N TRP A 84 1.43 2.33 -4.43
CA TRP A 84 0.63 2.22 -3.22
C TRP A 84 1.50 1.74 -2.03
N GLY A 85 1.21 2.22 -0.83
CA GLY A 85 1.89 1.84 0.40
C GLY A 85 0.90 1.60 1.53
N ALA A 86 1.14 0.57 2.35
CA ALA A 86 0.17 0.09 3.34
C ALA A 86 0.03 0.99 4.58
N GLN A 87 0.89 1.99 4.72
CA GLN A 87 0.95 2.83 5.93
C GLN A 87 -0.22 3.80 6.05
N PHE A 88 -0.59 4.44 4.94
CA PHE A 88 -1.75 5.32 4.84
C PHE A 88 -2.36 5.17 3.45
N SER A 89 -3.61 4.76 3.42
CA SER A 89 -4.43 4.66 2.22
C SER A 89 -5.84 5.10 2.55
N PHE A 90 -6.33 6.13 1.87
CA PHE A 90 -7.62 6.76 2.11
C PHE A 90 -8.39 6.89 0.80
N SER A 91 -9.55 6.24 0.72
CA SER A 91 -10.36 6.13 -0.50
C SER A 91 -11.80 5.72 -0.17
N SER A 92 -12.64 5.56 -1.21
CA SER A 92 -13.96 4.94 -1.09
C SER A 92 -13.85 3.48 -0.60
N ALA A 93 -14.83 3.02 0.17
CA ALA A 93 -14.90 1.63 0.62
C ALA A 93 -15.06 0.62 -0.53
N GLU A 94 -15.45 1.07 -1.73
CA GLU A 94 -15.53 0.26 -2.95
C GLU A 94 -14.20 -0.45 -3.28
N VAL A 95 -13.06 0.12 -2.87
CA VAL A 95 -11.75 -0.51 -3.05
C VAL A 95 -11.67 -1.89 -2.40
N LEU A 96 -12.39 -2.09 -1.29
CA LEU A 96 -12.44 -3.36 -0.57
C LEU A 96 -13.28 -4.42 -1.31
N CYS A 97 -14.22 -3.98 -2.14
CA CYS A 97 -15.05 -4.86 -2.95
C CYS A 97 -14.36 -5.23 -4.27
N GLU A 98 -13.65 -4.28 -4.88
CA GLU A 98 -13.00 -4.48 -6.18
C GLU A 98 -11.59 -5.04 -6.05
N VAL A 99 -10.81 -4.54 -5.08
CA VAL A 99 -9.39 -4.89 -4.90
C VAL A 99 -9.14 -5.31 -3.44
N PRO A 100 -9.82 -6.36 -2.94
CA PRO A 100 -9.58 -6.86 -1.58
C PRO A 100 -8.16 -7.41 -1.44
N TYR A 101 -7.63 -7.44 -0.22
CA TYR A 101 -6.40 -8.18 0.05
C TYR A 101 -6.56 -9.65 -0.35
N ASP A 102 -5.52 -10.16 -1.01
CA ASP A 102 -5.49 -11.53 -1.49
C ASP A 102 -5.25 -12.51 -0.31
N PRO A 103 -6.22 -13.38 0.04
CA PRO A 103 -6.09 -14.30 1.16
C PRO A 103 -5.05 -15.40 0.92
N GLN A 104 -4.54 -15.54 -0.30
CA GLN A 104 -3.50 -16.49 -0.66
C GLN A 104 -2.08 -15.91 -0.55
N LEU A 105 -1.92 -14.61 -0.28
CA LEU A 105 -0.62 -13.96 -0.02
C LEU A 105 -0.25 -13.94 1.47
N GLN A 106 -0.37 -15.08 2.14
CA GLN A 106 -0.07 -15.20 3.58
C GLN A 106 1.40 -15.00 3.91
N MET A 107 1.66 -14.41 5.07
CA MET A 107 3.02 -14.18 5.59
C MET A 107 3.92 -13.34 4.66
N LEU A 108 3.34 -12.70 3.64
CA LEU A 108 4.04 -11.82 2.71
C LEU A 108 4.08 -10.41 3.30
N PHE A 109 5.25 -9.99 3.81
CA PHE A 109 5.45 -8.65 4.35
C PHE A 109 6.06 -7.67 3.34
N PHE A 110 6.89 -8.16 2.43
CA PHE A 110 7.36 -7.39 1.29
C PHE A 110 6.72 -8.01 0.07
N GLY A 111 6.02 -7.20 -0.73
CA GLY A 111 5.37 -7.63 -1.97
C GLY A 111 3.85 -7.43 -1.98
N GLU A 112 3.23 -7.30 -0.82
CA GLU A 112 1.83 -6.90 -0.69
C GLU A 112 1.59 -5.51 -1.28
N GLU A 113 2.53 -4.58 -1.12
CA GLU A 113 2.37 -3.21 -1.61
C GLU A 113 2.39 -3.14 -3.14
N ILE A 114 3.32 -3.84 -3.81
CA ILE A 114 3.33 -3.91 -5.28
C ILE A 114 2.14 -4.71 -5.82
N SER A 115 1.71 -5.77 -5.13
CA SER A 115 0.48 -6.51 -5.45
C SER A 115 -0.73 -5.58 -5.46
N MET A 116 -0.92 -4.81 -4.39
CA MET A 116 -2.00 -3.85 -4.28
C MET A 116 -1.88 -2.74 -5.32
N ALA A 117 -0.69 -2.17 -5.51
CA ALA A 117 -0.48 -1.08 -6.48
C ALA A 117 -0.87 -1.50 -7.91
N VAL A 118 -0.42 -2.67 -8.34
CA VAL A 118 -0.72 -3.21 -9.67
C VAL A 118 -2.20 -3.59 -9.80
N ARG A 119 -2.79 -4.22 -8.79
CA ARG A 119 -4.21 -4.58 -8.83
C ARG A 119 -5.12 -3.35 -8.82
N LEU A 120 -4.82 -2.33 -8.00
CA LEU A 120 -5.49 -1.03 -8.05
C LEU A 120 -5.41 -0.44 -9.45
N TYR A 121 -4.20 -0.39 -10.01
CA TYR A 121 -3.99 0.15 -11.34
C TYR A 121 -4.84 -0.57 -12.40
N THR A 122 -4.76 -1.90 -12.47
CA THR A 122 -5.49 -2.72 -13.46
C THR A 122 -7.01 -2.70 -13.27
N HIS A 123 -7.52 -2.33 -12.08
CA HIS A 123 -8.95 -2.09 -11.81
C HIS A 123 -9.40 -0.63 -12.01
N GLY A 124 -8.50 0.25 -12.47
CA GLY A 124 -8.82 1.65 -12.78
C GLY A 124 -8.68 2.63 -11.61
N TRP A 125 -8.14 2.19 -10.47
CA TRP A 125 -7.87 3.06 -9.33
C TRP A 125 -6.60 3.88 -9.53
N ASP A 126 -6.67 5.18 -9.27
CA ASP A 126 -5.52 6.08 -9.36
C ASP A 126 -4.99 6.41 -7.96
N VAL A 127 -3.69 6.23 -7.76
CA VAL A 127 -3.04 6.55 -6.49
C VAL A 127 -2.49 7.98 -6.55
N TYR A 128 -2.72 8.75 -5.48
CA TYR A 128 -2.33 10.14 -5.33
C TYR A 128 -1.58 10.36 -4.02
N ALA A 129 -0.50 11.13 -4.07
CA ALA A 129 0.21 11.62 -2.90
C ALA A 129 -0.51 12.88 -2.43
N PRO A 130 -0.76 13.03 -1.11
CA PRO A 130 -1.38 14.23 -0.60
C PRO A 130 -0.46 15.44 -0.79
N LYS A 131 -1.03 16.64 -0.83
CA LYS A 131 -0.27 17.88 -1.08
C LYS A 131 0.62 18.27 0.10
N GLU A 132 0.19 17.89 1.29
CA GLU A 132 0.88 18.11 2.57
C GLU A 132 0.90 16.83 3.41
N ASN A 133 1.78 16.80 4.41
CA ASN A 133 1.86 15.66 5.30
C ASN A 133 0.63 15.55 6.23
N LEU A 134 0.06 14.34 6.32
CA LEU A 134 -1.13 14.07 7.16
C LEU A 134 -0.79 13.35 8.47
N PHE A 135 0.38 12.72 8.57
CA PHE A 135 0.74 11.92 9.74
C PHE A 135 2.25 11.66 9.82
N PHE A 136 2.70 11.15 10.96
CA PHE A 136 4.08 10.76 11.22
C PHE A 136 4.14 9.30 11.66
N HIS A 137 5.24 8.64 11.30
CA HIS A 137 5.47 7.24 11.60
C HIS A 137 6.71 7.03 12.48
N LEU A 138 6.62 6.08 13.42
CA LEU A 138 7.78 5.61 14.15
C LEU A 138 8.43 4.49 13.34
N TRP A 139 9.50 4.81 12.63
CA TRP A 139 10.21 3.85 11.78
C TRP A 139 11.11 2.90 12.57
N GLU A 140 11.50 3.26 13.78
CA GLU A 140 12.21 2.36 14.69
C GLU A 140 11.33 1.15 15.02
N ARG A 141 11.89 -0.06 14.95
CA ARG A 141 11.15 -1.32 15.17
C ARG A 141 11.81 -2.25 16.17
N ASP A 142 13.03 -1.94 16.63
CA ASP A 142 13.84 -2.87 17.42
C ASP A 142 13.26 -3.12 18.82
N TYR A 143 12.48 -2.18 19.33
CA TYR A 143 11.79 -2.29 20.61
C TYR A 143 10.60 -3.27 20.59
N ARG A 144 10.11 -3.72 19.42
CA ARG A 144 8.90 -4.54 19.29
C ARG A 144 9.15 -5.91 18.66
N ARG A 145 8.36 -6.89 19.10
CA ARG A 145 8.26 -8.20 18.42
C ARG A 145 7.55 -8.05 17.08
N VAL A 146 7.90 -8.91 16.12
CA VAL A 146 7.31 -8.93 14.77
C VAL A 146 6.77 -10.31 14.47
N TYR A 147 5.65 -10.39 13.76
CA TYR A 147 4.89 -11.61 13.61
C TYR A 147 5.69 -12.76 12.96
N TRP A 148 6.57 -12.46 12.00
CA TRP A 148 7.38 -13.47 11.32
C TRP A 148 8.48 -14.06 12.21
N LYS A 149 8.98 -13.30 13.20
CA LYS A 149 9.88 -13.84 14.24
C LYS A 149 9.15 -14.70 15.24
N ASP A 150 7.89 -14.37 15.54
CA ASP A 150 7.06 -15.12 16.49
C ASP A 150 6.47 -16.40 15.87
N ASN A 151 6.22 -16.41 14.57
CA ASN A 151 5.59 -17.50 13.83
C ASN A 151 6.53 -18.15 12.81
N ARG A 152 7.81 -18.36 13.16
CA ARG A 152 8.87 -18.80 12.22
C ARG A 152 8.50 -20.01 11.35
N ALA A 153 7.93 -21.05 11.94
CA ALA A 153 7.54 -22.25 11.20
C ALA A 153 6.42 -21.97 10.18
N LEU A 154 5.42 -21.17 10.58
CA LEU A 154 4.33 -20.78 9.71
C LEU A 154 4.81 -19.83 8.60
N PHE A 155 5.67 -18.87 8.94
CA PHE A 155 6.33 -17.97 7.99
C PHE A 155 7.12 -18.76 6.94
N ALA A 156 8.00 -19.67 7.37
CA ALA A 156 8.81 -20.51 6.48
C ALA A 156 7.97 -21.42 5.57
N SER A 157 6.81 -21.90 6.05
CA SER A 157 5.95 -22.79 5.27
C SER A 157 5.03 -22.08 4.26
N LEU A 158 4.69 -20.81 4.48
CA LEU A 158 3.72 -20.08 3.66
C LEU A 158 4.36 -19.05 2.72
N LEU A 159 5.45 -18.39 3.14
CA LEU A 159 6.03 -17.28 2.39
C LEU A 159 6.33 -17.65 0.94
N LYS A 160 6.93 -18.83 0.71
CA LYS A 160 7.35 -19.22 -0.64
C LYS A 160 6.17 -19.38 -1.60
N ALA A 161 5.04 -19.90 -1.11
CA ALA A 161 3.83 -20.01 -1.92
C ALA A 161 3.25 -18.64 -2.26
N SER A 162 3.25 -17.71 -1.29
CA SER A 162 2.81 -16.33 -1.51
C SER A 162 3.69 -15.58 -2.50
N GLN A 163 5.01 -15.76 -2.43
CA GLN A 163 5.95 -15.21 -3.41
C GLN A 163 5.67 -15.77 -4.81
N CYS A 164 5.54 -17.09 -4.95
CA CYS A 164 5.21 -17.71 -6.25
C CYS A 164 3.88 -17.19 -6.82
N ARG A 165 2.87 -17.01 -5.97
CA ARG A 165 1.58 -16.43 -6.38
C ARG A 165 1.76 -14.97 -6.85
N LEU A 166 2.49 -14.15 -6.10
CA LEU A 166 2.78 -12.78 -6.48
C LEU A 166 3.51 -12.72 -7.84
N HIS A 167 4.56 -13.50 -8.04
CA HIS A 167 5.26 -13.53 -9.33
C HIS A 167 4.37 -14.01 -10.46
N GLY A 168 3.52 -15.02 -10.22
CA GLY A 168 2.53 -15.46 -11.22
C GLY A 168 1.59 -14.32 -11.63
N LEU A 169 1.09 -13.56 -10.65
CA LEU A 169 0.24 -12.39 -10.87
C LEU A 169 0.96 -11.30 -11.67
N LEU A 170 2.21 -10.98 -11.32
CA LEU A 170 3.01 -9.93 -11.97
C LEU A 170 3.56 -10.35 -13.34
N ASP A 171 3.72 -11.64 -13.60
CA ASP A 171 4.13 -12.17 -14.92
C ASP A 171 2.95 -12.25 -15.91
N GLY A 172 1.73 -11.86 -15.53
CA GLY A 172 0.52 -12.06 -16.31
C GLY A 172 0.15 -13.54 -16.51
N LYS A 173 0.68 -14.44 -15.68
CA LYS A 173 0.39 -15.88 -15.69
C LYS A 173 -0.76 -16.19 -14.74
N ALA A 174 -1.40 -17.35 -14.93
CA ALA A 174 -2.34 -17.86 -13.93
C ALA A 174 -1.61 -17.96 -12.57
N PRO A 175 -2.04 -17.22 -11.54
CA PRO A 175 -1.34 -17.19 -10.28
C PRO A 175 -1.37 -18.60 -9.66
N GLY A 176 -0.22 -19.06 -9.16
CA GLY A 176 -0.15 -20.39 -8.54
C GLY A 176 -1.15 -20.54 -7.39
N ASP A 177 -1.64 -21.76 -7.18
CA ASP A 177 -2.56 -22.09 -6.09
C ASP A 177 -1.88 -21.85 -4.74
N GLY A 178 -2.03 -20.65 -4.19
CA GLY A 178 -1.63 -20.38 -2.82
C GLY A 178 -2.51 -21.16 -1.84
N ARG A 179 -1.95 -21.59 -0.70
CA ARG A 179 -2.73 -22.25 0.35
C ARG A 179 -3.67 -21.23 0.96
N ALA A 180 -4.97 -21.31 0.66
CA ALA A 180 -5.97 -20.47 1.32
C ALA A 180 -6.03 -20.79 2.82
N TRP A 181 -5.87 -19.77 3.67
CA TRP A 181 -6.18 -19.85 5.09
C TRP A 181 -7.71 -19.98 5.21
N PRO A 182 -8.24 -20.79 6.13
CA PRO A 182 -9.68 -20.96 6.26
C PRO A 182 -10.28 -19.70 6.90
N LEU A 183 -10.54 -18.67 6.09
CA LEU A 183 -11.47 -17.62 6.46
C LEU A 183 -12.86 -18.00 5.93
N PRO A 184 -13.88 -18.13 6.79
CA PRO A 184 -15.25 -18.20 6.33
C PRO A 184 -15.64 -16.85 5.72
N GLY A 185 -16.05 -16.82 4.45
CA GLY A 185 -16.73 -15.66 3.87
C GLY A 185 -16.17 -15.08 2.56
N GLY A 186 -15.08 -15.59 2.00
CA GLY A 186 -14.68 -15.21 0.64
C GLY A 186 -15.59 -15.89 -0.39
N LEU A 187 -16.66 -15.23 -0.82
CA LEU A 187 -17.51 -15.71 -1.91
C LEU A 187 -16.61 -15.99 -3.14
N ARG A 188 -16.48 -17.25 -3.51
CA ARG A 188 -15.95 -17.65 -4.82
C ARG A 188 -17.03 -17.30 -5.86
N SER A 189 -17.08 -16.06 -6.33
CA SER A 189 -17.66 -15.79 -7.65
C SER A 189 -16.65 -16.29 -8.69
N SER A 190 -17.15 -16.92 -9.75
CA SER A 190 -16.35 -17.54 -10.80
C SER A 190 -15.47 -16.52 -11.53
N GLY A 191 -14.21 -16.44 -11.11
CA GLY A 191 -13.14 -15.54 -11.56
C GLY A 191 -12.10 -15.42 -10.44
N ASP A 192 -10.82 -15.20 -10.73
CA ASP A 192 -9.86 -14.87 -9.67
C ASP A 192 -10.16 -13.44 -9.18
N ALA A 193 -11.06 -13.31 -8.18
CA ALA A 193 -11.40 -12.04 -7.55
C ALA A 193 -10.19 -11.32 -6.91
N PHE A 194 -9.04 -12.01 -6.83
CA PHE A 194 -7.79 -11.50 -6.33
C PHE A 194 -6.73 -11.32 -7.43
N GLY A 195 -7.13 -11.47 -8.69
CA GLY A 195 -6.29 -11.29 -9.87
C GLY A 195 -6.15 -9.83 -10.31
N LEU A 196 -5.64 -9.65 -11.53
CA LEU A 196 -5.54 -8.36 -12.20
C LEU A 196 -6.90 -7.97 -12.82
N GLY A 197 -7.16 -6.67 -12.86
CA GLY A 197 -8.31 -6.11 -13.55
C GLY A 197 -8.08 -5.98 -15.06
N SER A 198 -9.13 -5.60 -15.80
CA SER A 198 -9.09 -5.40 -17.25
C SER A 198 -9.21 -3.94 -17.67
N HIS A 199 -9.25 -3.00 -16.71
CA HIS A 199 -9.41 -1.57 -17.00
C HIS A 199 -8.15 -0.94 -17.60
N ARG A 200 -6.97 -1.36 -17.13
CA ARG A 200 -5.68 -0.96 -17.70
C ARG A 200 -4.76 -2.18 -17.86
N PRO A 201 -4.03 -2.28 -18.98
CA PRO A 201 -3.07 -3.37 -19.20
C PRO A 201 -1.90 -3.26 -18.22
N LEU A 202 -1.33 -4.40 -17.80
CA LEU A 202 -0.19 -4.41 -16.89
C LEU A 202 1.05 -3.79 -17.55
N GLU A 203 1.20 -3.99 -18.85
CA GLU A 203 2.34 -3.56 -19.67
C GLU A 203 2.49 -2.04 -19.73
N THR A 204 1.44 -1.27 -19.40
CA THR A 204 1.52 0.21 -19.32
C THR A 204 1.83 0.72 -17.92
N TYR A 205 1.95 -0.17 -16.93
CA TYR A 205 2.37 0.16 -15.57
C TYR A 205 3.91 0.05 -15.40
N GLU A 206 4.55 -0.84 -16.16
CA GLU A 206 6.00 -1.05 -16.20
C GLU A 206 6.75 0.14 -16.85
#